data_AF-A0A9Q1LEU8-F1
#
_entry.id   AF-A0A9Q1LEU8-F1
#
_cell.length_a   1.000
_cell.length_b   1.000
_cell.length_c   1.000
_cell.angle_alpha   90.00
_cell.angle_beta   90.00
_cell.angle_gamma   90.00
#
_symmetry.space_group_name_H-M   'P 1'
#
loop_
_entity.id
_entity.type
_entity.pdbx_description
1 polymer ?
#
loop_
_entity_poly.entity_id
_entity_poly.type
_entity_poly.pdbx_seq_one_letter_code
_entity_poly.pdbx_strand_id
1 'polypeptide(L)'
;MINKGGLIWEIMKQIRELVMLLLLALCSKLTATSAGSMPIRKWRPEDSYCLSWRLGVETNNIRAWRIVPNQCLRYVESYMMLGQYERDVDLIIDQVMDVNHDVVLSNDGFDAWTLDVDDTCLSNLFYYQGKRFGGDPYDPKGFNEWALKGVCSAIPAVLRLYNKLIKSGFKLLLVTSSDEYTGMSGIVYKSEITKKLVGEGYRIWGNVGDQWSDLQGEYIGNRTFKLPNPMYFVP
;
A
#
# COMPACT_ATOMS: atom_id res chain seq x y z
N MET A 1 -10.97 43.35 45.27
CA MET A 1 -10.26 42.86 44.08
C MET A 1 -10.50 41.37 43.96
N ILE A 2 -11.32 40.92 43.01
CA ILE A 2 -11.65 39.50 42.84
C ILE A 2 -10.51 38.83 42.07
N ASN A 3 -9.89 37.81 42.68
CA ASN A 3 -8.75 37.09 42.13
C ASN A 3 -9.18 36.26 40.91
N LYS A 4 -9.04 36.83 39.71
CA LYS A 4 -9.45 36.22 38.43
C LYS A 4 -8.81 34.84 38.18
N GLY A 5 -7.63 34.57 38.73
CA GLY A 5 -6.95 33.28 38.59
C GLY A 5 -7.66 32.12 39.31
N GLY A 6 -8.25 32.39 40.48
CA GLY A 6 -8.99 31.37 41.24
C GLY A 6 -10.32 30.99 40.59
N LEU A 7 -10.99 31.95 39.95
CA LEU A 7 -12.24 31.70 39.23
C LEU A 7 -12.00 30.82 37.99
N ILE A 8 -10.92 31.06 37.25
CA ILE A 8 -10.56 30.26 36.07
C ILE A 8 -10.17 28.83 36.48
N TRP A 9 -9.42 28.68 37.58
CA TRP A 9 -9.07 27.36 38.13
C TRP A 9 -10.31 26.54 38.51
N GLU A 10 -11.27 27.15 39.19
CA GLU A 10 -12.48 26.44 39.62
C GLU A 10 -13.39 26.08 38.43
N ILE A 11 -13.46 26.94 37.41
CA ILE A 11 -14.13 26.65 36.14
C ILE A 11 -13.45 25.48 35.41
N MET A 12 -12.12 25.48 35.30
CA MET A 12 -11.38 24.39 34.66
C MET A 12 -11.53 23.06 35.41
N LYS A 13 -11.57 23.10 36.75
CA LYS A 13 -11.82 21.93 37.58
C LYS A 13 -13.24 21.37 37.35
N GLN A 14 -14.26 22.23 37.34
CA GLN A 14 -15.63 21.82 37.03
C GLN A 14 -15.77 21.25 35.61
N ILE A 15 -15.12 21.86 34.62
CA ILE A 15 -15.10 21.33 33.25
C ILE A 15 -14.44 19.95 33.22
N ARG A 16 -13.31 19.75 33.92
CA ARG A 16 -12.62 18.46 33.98
C ARG A 16 -13.49 17.38 34.63
N GLU A 17 -14.19 17.72 35.71
CA GLU A 17 -15.12 16.79 36.37
C GLU A 17 -16.32 16.45 35.48
N LEU A 18 -16.90 17.44 34.78
CA LEU A 18 -17.95 17.22 33.78
C LEU A 18 -17.51 16.34 32.61
N VAL A 19 -16.30 16.55 32.09
CA VAL A 19 -15.71 15.72 31.03
C VAL A 19 -15.47 14.29 31.53
N MET A 20 -14.96 14.12 32.75
CA MET A 20 -14.78 12.78 33.36
C MET A 20 -16.11 12.06 33.57
N LEU A 21 -17.15 12.77 34.01
CA LEU A 21 -18.49 12.21 34.17
C LEU A 21 -19.13 11.84 32.81
N LEU A 22 -18.92 12.64 31.76
CA LEU A 22 -19.34 12.33 30.40
C LEU A 22 -18.62 11.11 29.83
N LEU A 23 -17.30 10.99 30.06
CA LEU A 23 -16.51 9.82 29.65
C LEU A 23 -16.97 8.55 30.36
N LEU A 24 -17.22 8.62 31.69
CA LEU A 24 -17.74 7.48 32.45
C LEU A 24 -19.16 7.10 32.00
N ALA A 25 -20.02 8.07 31.67
CA ALA A 25 -21.36 7.81 31.15
C ALA A 25 -21.35 7.17 29.74
N LEU A 26 -20.40 7.56 28.89
CA LEU A 26 -20.13 6.91 27.60
C LEU A 26 -19.60 5.48 27.79
N CYS A 27 -18.76 5.25 28.78
CA CYS A 27 -18.28 3.91 29.15
C CYS A 27 -19.38 3.02 29.77
N SER A 28 -20.32 3.57 30.53
CA SER A 28 -21.44 2.80 31.11
C SER A 28 -22.50 2.37 30.09
N LYS A 29 -22.49 2.94 28.87
CA LYS A 29 -23.29 2.44 27.74
C LYS A 29 -22.59 1.30 26.96
N LEU A 30 -21.38 0.91 27.36
CA LEU A 30 -20.66 -0.25 26.81
C LEU A 30 -20.84 -1.53 27.65
N THR A 31 -21.77 -1.54 28.62
CA THR A 31 -22.11 -2.79 29.31
C THR A 31 -23.08 -3.62 28.50
N ALA A 32 -22.54 -4.72 27.97
CA ALA A 32 -23.24 -5.93 27.56
C ALA A 32 -24.30 -5.79 26.45
N THR A 33 -23.85 -5.56 25.21
CA THR A 33 -24.39 -6.44 24.16
C THR A 33 -23.90 -7.84 24.48
N SER A 34 -24.84 -8.77 24.68
CA SER A 34 -24.56 -10.20 24.72
C SER A 34 -23.52 -10.53 23.64
N ALA A 35 -22.61 -11.46 23.93
CA ALA A 35 -21.91 -12.22 22.90
C ALA A 35 -22.95 -12.98 22.07
N GLY A 36 -23.71 -12.26 21.26
CA GLY A 36 -24.42 -12.82 20.14
C GLY A 36 -23.32 -13.38 19.28
N SER A 37 -23.31 -14.70 19.14
CA SER A 37 -22.50 -15.39 18.15
C SER A 37 -22.48 -14.53 16.89
N MET A 38 -21.31 -13.99 16.53
CA MET A 38 -21.10 -13.43 15.20
C MET A 38 -21.73 -14.46 14.24
N PRO A 39 -22.69 -14.06 13.38
CA PRO A 39 -23.25 -15.02 12.45
C PRO A 39 -22.05 -15.58 11.68
N ILE A 40 -21.81 -16.88 11.81
CA ILE A 40 -20.76 -17.57 11.07
C ILE A 40 -21.03 -17.19 9.61
N ARG A 41 -20.18 -16.35 9.02
CA ARG A 41 -20.32 -15.91 7.63
C ARG A 41 -20.29 -17.19 6.81
N LYS A 42 -21.47 -17.64 6.37
CA LYS A 42 -21.62 -18.87 5.61
C LYS A 42 -20.81 -18.67 4.34
N TRP A 43 -19.71 -19.40 4.22
CA TRP A 43 -18.78 -19.32 3.10
C TRP A 43 -19.57 -19.59 1.82
N ARG A 44 -19.62 -18.61 0.91
CA ARG A 44 -20.31 -18.80 -0.36
C ARG A 44 -19.36 -19.48 -1.35
N PRO A 45 -19.84 -20.34 -2.25
CA PRO A 45 -19.02 -20.88 -3.33
C PRO A 45 -18.31 -19.78 -4.16
N GLU A 46 -18.95 -18.62 -4.30
CA GLU A 46 -18.39 -17.41 -4.91
C GLU A 46 -17.13 -16.90 -4.19
N ASP A 47 -17.07 -17.00 -2.85
CA ASP A 47 -15.88 -16.63 -2.06
C ASP A 47 -14.68 -17.53 -2.45
N SER A 48 -14.92 -18.80 -2.81
CA SER A 48 -13.90 -19.75 -3.28
C SER A 48 -13.27 -19.32 -4.60
N TYR A 49 -14.11 -18.93 -5.57
CA TYR A 49 -13.63 -18.51 -6.88
C TYR A 49 -12.79 -17.24 -6.76
N CYS A 50 -13.20 -16.27 -5.94
CA CYS A 50 -12.51 -14.99 -5.84
C CYS A 50 -11.13 -15.09 -5.18
N LEU A 51 -10.95 -16.05 -4.27
CA LEU A 51 -9.63 -16.43 -3.75
C LEU A 51 -8.73 -16.97 -4.87
N SER A 52 -9.22 -17.92 -5.68
CA SER A 52 -8.48 -18.47 -6.81
C SER A 52 -8.20 -17.43 -7.89
N TRP A 53 -9.15 -16.53 -8.15
CA TRP A 53 -8.99 -15.42 -9.09
C TRP A 53 -7.88 -14.48 -8.63
N ARG A 54 -7.89 -14.03 -7.36
CA ARG A 54 -6.82 -13.19 -6.81
C ARG A 54 -5.47 -13.90 -6.92
N LEU A 55 -5.39 -15.17 -6.52
CA LEU A 55 -4.15 -15.94 -6.67
C LEU A 55 -3.68 -15.94 -8.14
N GLY A 56 -4.59 -16.19 -9.09
CA GLY A 56 -4.26 -16.18 -10.51
C GLY A 56 -3.79 -14.82 -11.02
N VAL A 57 -4.35 -13.72 -10.52
CA VAL A 57 -3.89 -12.34 -10.80
C VAL A 57 -2.47 -12.13 -10.22
N GLU A 58 -2.29 -12.43 -8.94
CA GLU A 58 -1.01 -12.18 -8.25
C GLU A 58 0.13 -13.03 -8.80
N THR A 59 -0.14 -14.25 -9.27
CA THR A 59 0.87 -15.11 -9.92
C THR A 59 0.98 -14.90 -11.43
N ASN A 60 0.39 -13.84 -11.98
CA ASN A 60 0.43 -13.50 -13.41
C ASN A 60 -0.20 -14.54 -14.36
N ASN A 61 -1.03 -15.46 -13.86
CA ASN A 61 -1.75 -16.45 -14.67
C ASN A 61 -3.01 -15.85 -15.31
N ILE A 62 -3.62 -14.84 -14.67
CA ILE A 62 -4.75 -14.07 -15.19
C ILE A 62 -4.24 -12.66 -15.49
N ARG A 63 -4.19 -12.32 -16.78
CA ARG A 63 -3.59 -11.08 -17.30
C ARG A 63 -4.60 -10.26 -18.09
N ALA A 64 -4.30 -8.98 -18.29
CA ALA A 64 -5.06 -8.09 -19.17
C ALA A 64 -6.58 -8.03 -18.85
N TRP A 65 -6.92 -8.22 -17.58
CA TRP A 65 -8.28 -8.02 -17.09
C TRP A 65 -8.55 -6.52 -16.94
N ARG A 66 -9.78 -6.09 -17.23
CA ARG A 66 -10.13 -4.66 -17.33
C ARG A 66 -10.69 -4.07 -16.03
N ILE A 67 -11.47 -4.88 -15.33
CA ILE A 67 -12.10 -4.57 -14.06
C ILE A 67 -12.14 -5.83 -13.21
N VAL A 68 -12.23 -5.67 -11.90
CA VAL A 68 -12.47 -6.77 -10.97
C VAL A 68 -13.82 -7.42 -11.33
N PRO A 69 -13.92 -8.76 -11.45
CA PRO A 69 -15.18 -9.43 -11.72
C PRO A 69 -16.25 -9.02 -10.70
N ASN A 70 -17.46 -8.71 -11.16
CA ASN A 70 -18.54 -8.21 -10.30
C ASN A 70 -18.80 -9.11 -9.08
N GLN A 71 -18.71 -10.44 -9.24
CA GLN A 71 -18.87 -11.40 -8.15
C GLN A 71 -17.76 -11.35 -7.08
N CYS A 72 -16.60 -10.74 -7.40
CA CYS A 72 -15.44 -10.64 -6.53
C CYS A 72 -15.24 -9.27 -5.88
N LEU A 73 -16.08 -8.28 -6.16
CA LEU A 73 -15.90 -6.93 -5.62
C LEU A 73 -15.93 -6.89 -4.09
N ARG A 74 -16.90 -7.58 -3.48
CA ARG A 74 -16.99 -7.67 -2.01
C ARG A 74 -15.79 -8.42 -1.42
N TYR A 75 -15.26 -9.40 -2.15
CA TYR A 75 -14.06 -10.12 -1.73
C TYR A 75 -12.83 -9.19 -1.76
N VAL A 76 -12.62 -8.44 -2.85
CA VAL A 76 -11.50 -7.51 -2.98
C VAL A 76 -11.60 -6.39 -1.95
N GLU A 77 -12.78 -5.78 -1.76
CA GLU A 77 -13.03 -4.82 -0.69
C GLU A 77 -12.64 -5.40 0.69
N SER A 78 -13.10 -6.61 1.00
CA SER A 78 -12.77 -7.28 2.27
C SER A 78 -11.27 -7.53 2.41
N TYR A 79 -10.60 -7.95 1.33
CA TYR A 79 -9.16 -8.20 1.33
C TYR A 79 -8.36 -6.92 1.60
N MET A 80 -8.71 -5.83 0.92
CA MET A 80 -8.02 -4.53 1.02
C MET A 80 -8.32 -3.77 2.32
N MET A 81 -9.46 -4.02 2.98
CA MET A 81 -9.91 -3.24 4.14
C MET A 81 -9.86 -3.99 5.48
N LEU A 82 -9.84 -5.33 5.49
CA LEU A 82 -9.98 -6.13 6.71
C LEU A 82 -8.66 -6.79 7.16
N GLY A 83 -7.52 -6.21 6.80
CA GLY A 83 -6.22 -6.55 7.37
C GLY A 83 -5.42 -7.63 6.63
N GLN A 84 -6.00 -8.33 5.64
CA GLN A 84 -5.27 -9.39 4.95
C GLN A 84 -4.25 -8.83 3.96
N TYR A 85 -4.59 -7.76 3.24
CA TYR A 85 -3.65 -7.03 2.39
C TYR A 85 -2.41 -6.60 3.18
N GLU A 86 -2.60 -5.98 4.34
CA GLU A 86 -1.53 -5.50 5.20
C GLU A 86 -0.63 -6.64 5.69
N ARG A 87 -1.22 -7.78 6.09
CA ARG A 87 -0.46 -8.97 6.48
C ARG A 87 0.37 -9.55 5.34
N ASP A 88 -0.20 -9.62 4.14
CA ASP A 88 0.51 -10.11 2.95
C ASP A 88 1.69 -9.18 2.61
N VAL A 89 1.47 -7.85 2.61
CA VAL A 89 2.51 -6.85 2.37
C VAL A 89 3.59 -6.89 3.45
N ASP A 90 3.23 -6.94 4.74
CA ASP A 90 4.19 -7.01 5.85
C ASP A 90 5.09 -8.24 5.71
N LEU A 91 4.51 -9.41 5.41
CA LEU A 91 5.27 -10.64 5.21
C LEU A 91 6.28 -10.51 4.06
N ILE A 92 5.89 -9.93 2.93
CA ILE A 92 6.80 -9.71 1.80
C ILE A 92 7.92 -8.76 2.19
N ILE A 93 7.61 -7.67 2.89
CA ILE A 93 8.61 -6.70 3.33
C ILE A 93 9.58 -7.31 4.35
N ASP A 94 9.11 -8.16 5.25
CA ASP A 94 10.00 -8.90 6.16
C ASP A 94 10.97 -9.80 5.37
N GLN A 95 10.51 -10.47 4.30
CA GLN A 95 11.40 -11.22 3.41
C GLN A 95 12.42 -10.32 2.68
N VAL A 96 12.06 -9.10 2.30
CA VAL A 96 13.00 -8.13 1.71
C VAL A 96 14.10 -7.79 2.71
N MET A 97 13.70 -7.52 3.97
CA MET A 97 14.59 -7.13 5.04
C MET A 97 15.58 -8.23 5.38
N ASP A 98 15.15 -9.49 5.37
CA ASP A 98 15.98 -10.68 5.61
C ASP A 98 17.07 -10.83 4.54
N VAL A 99 16.72 -10.68 3.26
CA VAL A 99 17.69 -10.75 2.15
C VAL A 99 18.76 -9.67 2.25
N ASN A 100 18.40 -8.52 2.84
CA ASN A 100 19.29 -7.38 2.95
C ASN A 100 20.20 -7.44 4.20
N HIS A 101 20.02 -8.43 5.09
CA HIS A 101 20.73 -8.46 6.38
C HIS A 101 22.26 -8.59 6.22
N ASP A 102 22.71 -9.41 5.27
CA ASP A 102 24.14 -9.76 5.09
C ASP A 102 24.80 -9.05 3.91
N VAL A 103 24.13 -8.06 3.31
CA VAL A 103 24.67 -7.34 2.16
C VAL A 103 25.77 -6.39 2.59
N VAL A 104 26.98 -6.59 2.06
CA VAL A 104 28.12 -5.68 2.23
C VAL A 104 28.14 -4.71 1.06
N LEU A 105 27.92 -3.43 1.34
CA LEU A 105 27.96 -2.37 0.34
C LEU A 105 29.39 -2.08 -0.11
N SER A 106 29.54 -1.66 -1.37
CA SER A 106 30.83 -1.24 -1.93
C SER A 106 31.26 0.14 -1.40
N ASN A 107 30.36 0.90 -0.77
CA ASN A 107 30.57 2.25 -0.22
C ASN A 107 31.01 3.32 -1.25
N ASP A 108 30.81 3.08 -2.54
CA ASP A 108 31.04 4.04 -3.63
C ASP A 108 29.78 4.89 -3.97
N GLY A 109 28.65 4.61 -3.31
CA GLY A 109 27.39 5.31 -3.50
C GLY A 109 26.51 4.77 -4.64
N PHE A 110 26.89 3.65 -5.28
CA PHE A 110 26.18 3.09 -6.44
C PHE A 110 25.34 1.84 -6.12
N ASP A 111 25.33 1.35 -4.89
CA ASP A 111 24.43 0.28 -4.48
C ASP A 111 23.01 0.81 -4.26
N ALA A 112 22.05 0.28 -5.02
CA ALA A 112 20.70 0.82 -5.07
C ALA A 112 19.61 -0.24 -5.01
N TRP A 113 18.42 0.20 -4.56
CA TRP A 113 17.15 -0.50 -4.73
C TRP A 113 16.23 0.34 -5.60
N THR A 114 15.47 -0.32 -6.47
CA THR A 114 14.39 0.32 -7.21
C THR A 114 13.05 0.05 -6.52
N LEU A 115 12.22 1.08 -6.42
CA LEU A 115 10.87 0.96 -5.89
C LEU A 115 9.90 1.62 -6.88
N ASP A 116 8.81 0.93 -7.20
CA ASP A 116 7.65 1.59 -7.78
C ASP A 116 6.98 2.54 -6.76
N VAL A 117 6.13 3.45 -7.23
CA VAL A 117 5.48 4.48 -6.40
C VAL A 117 4.02 4.16 -6.10
N ASP A 118 3.19 3.97 -7.11
CA ASP A 118 1.73 3.88 -7.00
C ASP A 118 1.27 2.50 -6.51
N ASP A 119 0.60 2.42 -5.37
CA ASP A 119 0.28 1.20 -4.61
C ASP A 119 1.49 0.31 -4.25
N THR A 120 2.70 0.87 -4.39
CA THR A 120 3.95 0.31 -3.85
C THR A 120 4.45 1.15 -2.67
N CYS A 121 4.84 2.40 -2.90
CA CYS A 121 5.23 3.32 -1.82
C CYS A 121 4.01 4.07 -1.25
N LEU A 122 3.11 4.52 -2.13
CA LEU A 122 1.97 5.37 -1.83
C LEU A 122 0.68 4.64 -2.16
N SER A 123 -0.25 4.55 -1.22
CA SER A 123 -1.51 3.85 -1.42
C SER A 123 -2.54 4.73 -2.13
N ASN A 124 -3.13 4.16 -3.19
CA ASN A 124 -4.26 4.70 -3.93
C ASN A 124 -5.61 4.10 -3.48
N LEU A 125 -5.63 3.37 -2.37
CA LEU A 125 -6.81 2.72 -1.81
C LEU A 125 -8.01 3.67 -1.68
N PHE A 126 -7.79 4.92 -1.23
CA PHE A 126 -8.88 5.91 -1.10
C PHE A 126 -9.49 6.30 -2.44
N TYR A 127 -8.71 6.36 -3.51
CA TYR A 127 -9.24 6.55 -4.86
C TYR A 127 -10.11 5.36 -5.26
N TYR A 128 -9.56 4.15 -5.09
CA TYR A 128 -10.23 2.93 -5.53
C TYR A 128 -11.46 2.57 -4.69
N GLN A 129 -11.59 3.03 -3.45
CA GLN A 129 -12.86 2.97 -2.70
C GLN A 129 -14.01 3.63 -3.48
N GLY A 130 -13.76 4.80 -4.08
CA GLY A 130 -14.70 5.51 -4.94
C GLY A 130 -14.93 4.88 -6.32
N LYS A 131 -14.11 3.88 -6.69
CA LYS A 131 -14.17 3.11 -7.94
C LYS A 131 -14.51 1.63 -7.69
N ARG A 132 -15.18 1.34 -6.56
CA ARG A 132 -15.61 0.01 -6.14
C ARG A 132 -14.47 -1.02 -6.12
N PHE A 133 -13.30 -0.60 -5.65
CA PHE A 133 -12.08 -1.41 -5.56
C PHE A 133 -11.67 -2.04 -6.90
N GLY A 134 -11.82 -1.30 -8.00
CA GLY A 134 -11.49 -1.76 -9.36
C GLY A 134 -12.67 -2.34 -10.14
N GLY A 135 -13.89 -2.21 -9.62
CA GLY A 135 -15.11 -2.61 -10.33
C GLY A 135 -15.52 -1.65 -11.44
N ASP A 136 -15.08 -0.40 -11.37
CA ASP A 136 -15.32 0.60 -12.40
C ASP A 136 -14.10 0.73 -13.33
N PRO A 137 -14.29 1.03 -14.64
CA PRO A 137 -13.18 1.22 -15.56
C PRO A 137 -12.20 2.31 -15.12
N TYR A 138 -10.92 2.14 -15.46
CA TYR A 138 -9.89 3.13 -15.17
C TYR A 138 -10.21 4.46 -15.87
N ASP A 139 -10.19 5.53 -15.08
CA ASP A 139 -10.45 6.91 -15.50
C ASP A 139 -9.16 7.71 -15.26
N PRO A 140 -8.29 7.86 -16.28
CA PRO A 140 -6.98 8.49 -16.11
C PRO A 140 -7.11 9.97 -15.73
N LYS A 141 -8.10 10.67 -16.28
CA LYS A 141 -8.34 12.08 -15.94
C LYS A 141 -8.77 12.22 -14.48
N GLY A 142 -9.74 11.42 -14.05
CA GLY A 142 -10.19 11.41 -12.66
C GLY A 142 -9.11 10.99 -11.68
N PHE A 143 -8.25 10.04 -12.05
CA PHE A 143 -7.10 9.64 -11.25
C PHE A 143 -6.10 10.78 -11.10
N ASN A 144 -5.70 11.43 -12.21
CA ASN A 144 -4.76 12.54 -12.19
C ASN A 144 -5.30 13.73 -11.35
N GLU A 145 -6.57 14.07 -11.49
CA GLU A 145 -7.22 15.10 -10.66
C GLU A 145 -7.26 14.74 -9.17
N TRP A 146 -7.39 13.45 -8.83
CA TRP A 146 -7.32 12.97 -7.45
C TRP A 146 -5.88 12.99 -6.92
N ALA A 147 -4.91 12.50 -7.70
CA ALA A 147 -3.50 12.39 -7.34
C ALA A 147 -2.90 13.78 -7.04
N LEU A 148 -3.27 14.81 -7.82
CA LEU A 148 -2.87 16.21 -7.62
C LEU A 148 -3.30 16.78 -6.25
N LYS A 149 -4.28 16.16 -5.57
CA LYS A 149 -4.67 16.58 -4.21
C LYS A 149 -3.64 16.21 -3.15
N GLY A 150 -2.70 15.30 -3.45
CA GLY A 150 -1.61 14.92 -2.55
C GLY A 150 -2.08 14.25 -1.26
N VAL A 151 -3.22 13.55 -1.31
CA VAL A 151 -3.84 12.89 -0.13
C VAL A 151 -3.48 11.41 0.01
N CYS A 152 -2.62 10.90 -0.87
CA CYS A 152 -2.11 9.54 -0.80
C CYS A 152 -1.32 9.33 0.50
N SER A 153 -1.47 8.15 1.09
CA SER A 153 -0.78 7.78 2.33
C SER A 153 0.34 6.80 2.01
N ALA A 154 1.46 6.86 2.74
CA ALA A 154 2.50 5.87 2.58
C ALA A 154 2.00 4.48 3.00
N ILE A 155 2.36 3.43 2.26
CA ILE A 155 2.13 2.04 2.69
C ILE A 155 3.08 1.76 3.86
N PRO A 156 2.57 1.50 5.09
CA PRO A 156 3.41 1.54 6.28
C PRO A 156 4.60 0.57 6.24
N ALA A 157 4.41 -0.64 5.73
CA ALA A 157 5.47 -1.63 5.60
C ALA A 157 6.58 -1.15 4.67
N VAL A 158 6.22 -0.61 3.50
CA VAL A 158 7.19 -0.11 2.52
C VAL A 158 7.91 1.14 3.05
N LEU A 159 7.24 1.99 3.84
CA LEU A 159 7.90 3.09 4.54
C LEU A 159 8.94 2.59 5.56
N ARG A 160 8.68 1.47 6.26
CA ARG A 160 9.69 0.85 7.14
C ARG A 160 10.90 0.37 6.34
N LEU A 161 10.67 -0.30 5.21
CA LEU A 161 11.73 -0.74 4.30
C LEU A 161 12.55 0.45 3.77
N TYR A 162 11.88 1.48 3.25
CA TYR A 162 12.47 2.71 2.73
C TYR A 162 13.47 3.31 3.73
N ASN A 163 13.01 3.51 4.98
CA ASN A 163 13.84 4.06 6.04
C ASN A 163 15.03 3.15 6.39
N LYS A 164 14.83 1.82 6.41
CA LYS A 164 15.91 0.87 6.67
C LYS A 164 16.98 0.92 5.57
N LEU A 165 16.58 0.92 4.31
CA LEU A 165 17.51 0.90 3.17
C LEU A 165 18.38 2.16 3.15
N ILE A 166 17.77 3.34 3.33
CA ILE A 166 18.52 4.61 3.46
C ILE A 166 19.50 4.54 4.63
N LYS A 167 19.03 4.11 5.81
CA LYS A 167 19.89 4.00 7.00
C LYS A 167 21.05 3.03 6.79
N SER A 168 20.88 2.04 5.92
CA SER A 168 21.89 1.03 5.61
C SER A 168 22.87 1.50 4.51
N GLY A 169 22.65 2.68 3.91
CA GLY A 169 23.55 3.29 2.92
C GLY A 169 23.16 3.07 1.46
N PHE A 170 22.06 2.38 1.17
CA PHE A 170 21.58 2.21 -0.19
C PHE A 170 21.03 3.51 -0.78
N LYS A 171 21.18 3.67 -2.10
CA LYS A 171 20.39 4.62 -2.87
C LYS A 171 19.01 4.04 -3.17
N LEU A 172 17.99 4.88 -3.11
CA LEU A 172 16.63 4.49 -3.51
C LEU A 172 16.28 5.21 -4.81
N LEU A 173 15.96 4.41 -5.82
CA LEU A 173 15.60 4.87 -7.15
C LEU A 173 14.09 4.63 -7.31
N LEU A 174 13.31 5.72 -7.29
CA LEU A 174 11.86 5.63 -7.46
C LEU A 174 11.53 5.66 -8.95
N VAL A 175 10.94 4.57 -9.47
CA VAL A 175 10.64 4.40 -10.89
C VAL A 175 9.13 4.30 -11.08
N THR A 176 8.50 5.44 -11.35
CA THR A 176 7.06 5.55 -11.62
C THR A 176 6.76 5.58 -13.11
N SER A 177 5.55 5.17 -13.49
CA SER A 177 5.05 5.35 -14.86
C SER A 177 4.93 6.84 -15.21
N SER A 178 5.15 7.20 -16.48
CA SER A 178 5.08 8.58 -16.96
C SER A 178 4.15 8.71 -18.16
N ASP A 179 3.27 9.71 -18.13
CA ASP A 179 2.39 10.11 -19.23
C ASP A 179 3.18 10.59 -20.46
N GLU A 180 4.47 10.92 -20.32
CA GLU A 180 5.34 11.39 -21.41
C GLU A 180 5.67 10.29 -22.44
N TYR A 181 5.52 9.01 -22.06
CA TYR A 181 5.84 7.86 -22.91
C TYR A 181 4.58 7.12 -23.39
N THR A 182 3.63 7.88 -23.94
CA THR A 182 2.42 7.30 -24.57
C THR A 182 2.78 6.26 -25.64
N GLY A 183 2.26 5.03 -25.49
CA GLY A 183 2.39 3.94 -26.48
C GLY A 183 3.44 2.87 -26.19
N MET A 184 4.21 3.00 -25.10
CA MET A 184 5.14 1.97 -24.64
C MET A 184 4.52 1.18 -23.46
N SER A 185 4.79 -0.12 -23.34
CA SER A 185 4.37 -0.88 -22.14
C SER A 185 5.18 -0.47 -20.92
N GLY A 186 4.62 -0.67 -19.72
CA GLY A 186 5.32 -0.36 -18.47
C GLY A 186 6.66 -1.09 -18.35
N ILE A 187 6.69 -2.35 -18.82
CA ILE A 187 7.91 -3.18 -18.87
C ILE A 187 9.02 -2.51 -19.65
N VAL A 188 8.76 -2.08 -20.89
CA VAL A 188 9.79 -1.51 -21.76
C VAL A 188 10.26 -0.16 -21.20
N TYR A 189 9.32 0.68 -20.77
CA TYR A 189 9.65 1.98 -20.19
C TYR A 189 10.56 1.84 -18.96
N LYS A 190 10.16 1.02 -17.98
CA LYS A 190 10.93 0.84 -16.74
C LYS A 190 12.27 0.12 -16.99
N SER A 191 12.33 -0.79 -17.97
CA SER A 191 13.60 -1.41 -18.40
C SER A 191 14.57 -0.38 -18.98
N GLU A 192 14.11 0.56 -19.82
CA GLU A 192 14.96 1.61 -20.39
C GLU A 192 15.48 2.59 -19.32
N ILE A 193 14.65 2.94 -18.32
CA ILE A 193 15.10 3.74 -17.18
C ILE A 193 16.17 3.00 -16.39
N THR A 194 15.94 1.74 -16.05
CA THR A 194 16.88 0.97 -15.22
C THR A 194 18.17 0.65 -15.96
N LYS A 195 18.10 0.44 -17.28
CA LYS A 195 19.28 0.31 -18.15
C LYS A 195 20.16 1.56 -18.13
N LYS A 196 19.57 2.76 -18.17
CA LYS A 196 20.34 4.02 -18.05
C LYS A 196 21.04 4.10 -16.69
N LEU A 197 20.33 3.78 -15.60
CA LEU A 197 20.88 3.79 -14.25
C LEU A 197 22.04 2.78 -14.10
N VAL A 198 21.90 1.56 -14.62
CA VAL A 198 23.00 0.59 -14.64
C VAL A 198 24.18 1.09 -15.50
N GLY A 199 23.90 1.72 -16.65
CA GLY A 199 24.92 2.36 -17.49
C GLY A 199 25.67 3.50 -16.80
N GLU A 200 25.03 4.18 -15.83
CA GLU A 200 25.65 5.19 -14.95
C GLU A 200 26.48 4.57 -13.81
N GLY A 201 26.48 3.23 -13.67
CA GLY A 201 27.28 2.49 -12.70
C GLY A 201 26.50 1.94 -11.50
N TYR A 202 25.18 2.16 -11.43
CA TYR A 202 24.37 1.65 -10.32
C TYR A 202 24.32 0.11 -10.32
N ARG A 203 24.45 -0.48 -9.13
CA ARG A 203 24.23 -1.90 -8.86
C ARG A 203 22.88 -2.06 -8.19
N ILE A 204 21.92 -2.61 -8.93
CA ILE A 204 20.55 -2.78 -8.44
C ILE A 204 20.45 -4.10 -7.65
N TRP A 205 20.35 -4.00 -6.34
CA TRP A 205 20.28 -5.16 -5.44
C TRP A 205 18.90 -5.79 -5.39
N GLY A 206 17.86 -4.99 -5.53
CA GLY A 206 16.52 -5.50 -5.64
C GLY A 206 15.52 -4.48 -6.09
N ASN A 207 14.34 -4.99 -6.41
CA ASN A 207 13.24 -4.24 -6.99
C ASN A 207 11.92 -4.64 -6.34
N VAL A 208 11.12 -3.66 -5.93
CA VAL A 208 9.81 -3.86 -5.31
C VAL A 208 8.76 -3.11 -6.11
N GLY A 209 7.66 -3.79 -6.45
CA GLY A 209 6.55 -3.22 -7.18
C GLY A 209 5.27 -4.02 -6.98
N ASP A 210 4.13 -3.38 -7.19
CA ASP A 210 2.80 -3.98 -7.06
C ASP A 210 2.29 -4.56 -8.40
N GLN A 211 2.97 -4.29 -9.52
CA GLN A 211 2.65 -4.84 -10.82
C GLN A 211 3.78 -5.73 -11.35
N TRP A 212 3.40 -6.72 -12.16
CA TRP A 212 4.42 -7.52 -12.86
C TRP A 212 5.18 -6.70 -13.90
N SER A 213 4.61 -5.61 -14.40
CA SER A 213 5.30 -4.66 -15.28
C SER A 213 6.52 -4.00 -14.64
N ASP A 214 6.59 -3.97 -13.31
CA ASP A 214 7.69 -3.35 -12.56
C ASP A 214 8.87 -4.32 -12.39
N LEU A 215 8.57 -5.62 -12.45
CA LEU A 215 9.46 -6.71 -12.03
C LEU A 215 9.85 -7.65 -13.18
N GLN A 216 9.49 -7.27 -14.41
CA GLN A 216 9.79 -7.99 -15.64
C GLN A 216 10.58 -7.11 -16.60
N GLY A 217 11.25 -7.73 -17.56
CA GLY A 217 12.14 -7.05 -18.50
C GLY A 217 13.61 -7.24 -18.14
N GLU A 218 14.43 -6.24 -18.42
CA GLU A 218 15.88 -6.28 -18.19
C GLU A 218 16.28 -5.37 -17.02
N TYR A 219 17.44 -5.66 -16.41
CA TYR A 219 18.04 -4.85 -15.32
C TYR A 219 17.20 -4.74 -14.04
N ILE A 220 16.25 -5.66 -13.80
CA ILE A 220 15.31 -5.67 -12.66
C ILE A 220 15.95 -5.90 -11.26
N GLY A 221 17.28 -5.94 -11.17
CA GLY A 221 18.03 -6.21 -9.95
C GLY A 221 18.21 -7.69 -9.61
N ASN A 222 19.00 -7.97 -8.57
CA ASN A 222 19.35 -9.35 -8.18
C ASN A 222 18.15 -10.15 -7.66
N ARG A 223 17.14 -9.48 -7.09
CA ARG A 223 15.91 -10.10 -6.60
C ARG A 223 14.72 -9.16 -6.73
N THR A 224 13.57 -9.71 -7.07
CA THR A 224 12.32 -8.97 -7.20
C THR A 224 11.30 -9.39 -6.14
N PHE A 225 10.45 -8.44 -5.74
CA PHE A 225 9.41 -8.67 -4.74
C PHE A 225 8.10 -8.03 -5.20
N LYS A 226 7.09 -8.87 -5.43
CA LYS A 226 5.76 -8.49 -5.89
C LYS A 226 4.86 -8.21 -4.70
N LEU A 227 4.42 -6.97 -4.53
CA LEU A 227 3.36 -6.61 -3.59
C LEU A 227 2.00 -6.95 -4.18
N PRO A 228 1.00 -7.35 -3.37
CA PRO A 228 -0.33 -7.65 -3.87
C PRO A 228 -1.03 -6.40 -4.40
N ASN A 229 -1.71 -6.50 -5.53
CA ASN A 229 -2.65 -5.48 -5.99
C ASN A 229 -3.76 -6.09 -6.85
N PRO A 230 -4.91 -6.43 -6.24
CA PRO A 230 -6.06 -6.98 -6.96
C PRO A 230 -7.01 -5.90 -7.52
N MET A 231 -6.70 -4.60 -7.40
CA MET A 231 -7.61 -3.51 -7.79
C MET A 231 -7.47 -3.10 -9.25
N TYR A 232 -6.29 -3.23 -9.85
CA TYR A 232 -6.09 -2.99 -11.28
C TYR A 232 -4.93 -3.82 -11.83
N PHE A 233 -4.79 -3.79 -13.17
CA PHE A 233 -3.71 -4.45 -13.90
C PHE A 233 -3.03 -3.46 -14.83
N VAL A 234 -1.70 -3.44 -14.80
CA VAL A 234 -0.86 -2.69 -15.75
C VAL A 234 -0.20 -3.67 -16.72
N PRO A 235 -0.43 -3.52 -18.04
CA PRO A 235 0.12 -4.42 -19.06
C PRO A 235 1.62 -4.23 -19.37
#